data_AF-A0A7L4PFS9-F1
#
_entry.id   AF-A0A7L4PFS9-F1
#
_cell.length_a   1.000
_cell.length_b   1.000
_cell.length_c   1.000
_cell.angle_alpha   90.00
_cell.angle_beta   90.00
_cell.angle_gamma   90.00
#
_symmetry.space_group_name_H-M   'P 1'
#
loop_
_entity.id
_entity.type
_entity.pdbx_description
1 polymer ?
#
loop_
_entity_poly.entity_id
_entity_poly.type
_entity_poly.pdbx_seq_one_letter_code
_entity_poly.pdbx_strand_id
1 'polypeptide(L)'
;MTESFESMNPQEKLSYVIENRRSLPEELVEMGIDVLVENGETEYAVVLARDSGRIDRAVQILVDAGDYLWAALIARNADRPEQAERLYQEGLGYYIKMEMFGRAVSAATALNFPPHEIDALFRKGIEVESRGMNMDHARAMIDTAMESLEISLIGRDDELSRELMSAVRKEREDHNPL
;
A
#
# COMPACT_ATOMS: atom_id res chain seq x y z
N MET A 1 -22.04 -33.41 9.38
CA MET A 1 -21.84 -32.30 8.42
C MET A 1 -20.35 -32.15 8.11
N THR A 2 -19.51 -32.16 9.14
CA THR A 2 -18.03 -32.27 9.10
C THR A 2 -17.51 -33.33 8.14
N GLU A 3 -17.92 -34.60 8.27
CA GLU A 3 -17.44 -35.69 7.39
C GLU A 3 -17.73 -35.43 5.89
N SER A 4 -18.88 -34.81 5.59
CA SER A 4 -19.24 -34.45 4.22
C SER A 4 -18.38 -33.29 3.71
N PHE A 5 -18.05 -32.31 4.56
CA PHE A 5 -17.17 -31.21 4.19
C PHE A 5 -15.73 -31.69 3.98
N GLU A 6 -15.23 -32.55 4.86
CA GLU A 6 -13.87 -33.11 4.75
C GLU A 6 -13.66 -33.93 3.47
N SER A 7 -14.70 -34.63 3.01
CA SER A 7 -14.68 -35.42 1.77
C SER A 7 -14.66 -34.58 0.47
N MET A 8 -14.98 -33.28 0.54
CA MET A 8 -14.95 -32.39 -0.63
C MET A 8 -13.52 -32.16 -1.11
N ASN A 9 -13.36 -31.93 -2.40
CA ASN A 9 -12.07 -31.50 -2.94
C ASN A 9 -11.76 -30.03 -2.54
N PRO A 10 -10.51 -29.56 -2.68
CA PRO A 10 -10.13 -28.21 -2.22
C PRO A 10 -10.97 -27.08 -2.84
N GLN A 11 -11.32 -27.17 -4.13
CA GLN A 11 -12.10 -26.14 -4.82
C GLN A 11 -13.56 -26.13 -4.34
N GLU A 12 -14.13 -27.30 -4.10
CA GLU A 12 -15.48 -27.46 -3.54
C GLU A 12 -15.56 -26.90 -2.12
N LYS A 13 -14.56 -27.19 -1.28
CA LYS A 13 -14.46 -26.61 0.08
C LYS A 13 -14.42 -25.10 0.02
N LEU A 14 -13.59 -24.53 -0.85
CA LEU A 14 -13.45 -23.09 -1.01
C LEU A 14 -14.78 -22.44 -1.42
N SER A 15 -15.40 -22.94 -2.49
CA SER A 15 -16.71 -22.44 -2.96
C SER A 15 -17.77 -22.55 -1.87
N TYR A 16 -17.85 -23.68 -1.18
CA TYR A 16 -18.80 -23.89 -0.09
C TYR A 16 -18.62 -22.85 1.02
N VAL A 17 -17.38 -22.61 1.47
CA VAL A 17 -17.09 -21.64 2.54
C VAL A 17 -17.42 -20.22 2.10
N ILE A 18 -17.09 -19.83 0.86
CA ILE A 18 -17.39 -18.50 0.32
C ILE A 18 -18.91 -18.27 0.25
N GLU A 19 -19.66 -19.23 -0.27
CA GLU A 19 -21.12 -19.14 -0.43
C GLU A 19 -21.86 -19.12 0.91
N ASN A 20 -21.36 -19.86 1.90
CA ASN A 20 -22.03 -20.06 3.19
C ASN A 20 -21.42 -19.23 4.33
N ARG A 21 -20.53 -18.28 4.06
CA ARG A 21 -19.71 -17.57 5.06
C ARG A 21 -20.50 -17.00 6.25
N ARG A 22 -21.72 -16.50 6.02
CA ARG A 22 -22.56 -15.86 7.06
C ARG A 22 -23.31 -16.85 7.95
N SER A 23 -23.44 -18.10 7.51
CA SER A 23 -24.22 -19.14 8.15
C SER A 23 -23.43 -20.45 8.25
N LEU A 24 -22.10 -20.34 8.25
CA LEU A 24 -21.23 -21.49 8.35
C LEU A 24 -21.42 -22.11 9.75
N PRO A 25 -21.68 -23.42 9.85
CA PRO A 25 -21.80 -24.10 11.13
C PRO A 25 -20.56 -23.86 11.99
N GLU A 26 -20.74 -23.63 13.29
CA GLU A 26 -19.64 -23.31 14.23
C GLU A 26 -18.52 -24.37 14.20
N GLU A 27 -18.89 -25.64 14.05
CA GLU A 27 -17.97 -26.78 13.92
C GLU A 27 -17.09 -26.75 12.66
N LEU A 28 -17.48 -25.98 11.64
CA LEU A 28 -16.74 -25.82 10.38
C LEU A 28 -15.96 -24.52 10.30
N VAL A 29 -16.12 -23.59 11.26
CA VAL A 29 -15.53 -22.25 11.16
C VAL A 29 -14.01 -22.29 11.06
N GLU A 30 -13.33 -23.05 11.92
CA GLU A 30 -11.86 -23.14 11.88
C GLU A 30 -11.36 -23.75 10.56
N MET A 31 -11.95 -24.87 10.13
CA MET A 31 -11.60 -25.46 8.84
C MET A 31 -11.90 -24.52 7.66
N GLY A 32 -12.99 -23.75 7.75
CA GLY A 32 -13.34 -22.76 6.74
C GLY A 32 -12.31 -21.62 6.69
N ILE A 33 -11.85 -21.14 7.83
CA ILE A 33 -10.77 -20.14 7.93
C ILE A 33 -9.50 -20.70 7.28
N ASP A 34 -9.10 -21.92 7.62
CA ASP A 34 -7.89 -22.54 7.09
C ASP A 34 -7.96 -22.75 5.58
N VAL A 35 -9.09 -23.22 5.05
CA VAL A 35 -9.33 -23.33 3.60
C VAL A 35 -9.17 -21.98 2.90
N LEU A 36 -9.69 -20.90 3.48
CA LEU A 36 -9.54 -19.56 2.90
C LEU A 36 -8.08 -19.09 2.92
N VAL A 37 -7.36 -19.29 4.02
CA VAL A 37 -5.94 -18.93 4.14
C VAL A 37 -5.08 -19.70 3.14
N GLU A 38 -5.27 -21.02 3.03
CA GLU A 38 -4.52 -21.88 2.11
C GLU A 38 -4.70 -21.50 0.64
N ASN A 39 -5.85 -20.91 0.29
CA ASN A 39 -6.16 -20.44 -1.07
C ASN A 39 -5.82 -18.96 -1.30
N GLY A 40 -5.20 -18.29 -0.32
CA GLY A 40 -4.83 -16.88 -0.43
C GLY A 40 -5.98 -15.89 -0.23
N GLU A 41 -7.16 -16.36 0.15
CA GLU A 41 -8.38 -15.57 0.38
C GLU A 41 -8.35 -14.88 1.77
N THR A 42 -7.29 -14.09 2.00
CA THR A 42 -6.94 -13.50 3.30
C THR A 42 -8.07 -12.65 3.87
N GLU A 43 -8.68 -11.77 3.06
CA GLU A 43 -9.78 -10.90 3.52
C GLU A 43 -10.99 -11.72 3.99
N TYR A 44 -11.38 -12.75 3.23
CA TYR A 44 -12.48 -13.62 3.61
C TYR A 44 -12.18 -14.39 4.89
N ALA A 45 -10.96 -14.92 5.05
CA ALA A 45 -10.53 -15.64 6.25
C ALA A 45 -10.62 -14.75 7.49
N VAL A 46 -10.11 -13.52 7.38
CA VAL A 46 -10.11 -12.52 8.47
C VAL A 46 -11.53 -12.13 8.85
N VAL A 47 -12.40 -11.88 7.88
CA VAL A 47 -13.80 -11.53 8.13
C VAL A 47 -14.53 -12.69 8.80
N LEU A 48 -14.35 -13.93 8.33
CA LEU A 48 -14.95 -15.11 8.96
C LEU A 48 -14.46 -15.31 10.40
N ALA A 49 -13.15 -15.19 10.64
CA ALA A 49 -12.57 -15.28 11.97
C ALA A 49 -13.11 -14.18 12.91
N ARG A 50 -13.15 -12.93 12.44
CA ARG A 50 -13.65 -11.79 13.23
C ARG A 50 -15.14 -11.95 13.55
N ASP A 51 -15.97 -12.24 12.55
CA ASP A 51 -17.43 -12.30 12.69
C ASP A 51 -17.87 -13.49 13.57
N SER A 52 -17.02 -14.53 13.68
CA SER A 52 -17.21 -15.66 14.59
C SER A 52 -16.53 -15.51 15.95
N GLY A 53 -16.04 -14.30 16.29
CA GLY A 53 -15.45 -13.99 17.60
C GLY A 53 -14.00 -14.45 17.81
N ARG A 54 -13.35 -15.01 16.79
CA ARG A 54 -11.96 -15.50 16.81
C ARG A 54 -10.97 -14.37 16.52
N ILE A 55 -11.00 -13.33 17.35
CA ILE A 55 -10.22 -12.10 17.16
C ILE A 55 -8.72 -12.40 17.06
N ASP A 56 -8.18 -13.28 17.92
CA ASP A 56 -6.76 -13.64 17.89
C ASP A 56 -6.36 -14.33 16.59
N ARG A 57 -7.24 -15.17 16.03
CA ARG A 57 -7.02 -15.82 14.73
C ARG A 57 -7.03 -14.79 13.59
N ALA A 58 -7.99 -13.87 13.59
CA ALA A 58 -8.05 -12.78 12.60
C ALA A 58 -6.79 -11.90 12.64
N VAL A 59 -6.32 -11.54 13.84
CA VAL A 59 -5.09 -10.77 14.03
C VAL A 59 -3.88 -11.55 13.50
N GLN A 60 -3.75 -12.83 13.83
CA GLN A 60 -2.63 -13.66 13.38
C GLN A 60 -2.56 -13.74 11.85
N ILE A 61 -3.69 -13.99 11.17
CA ILE A 61 -3.75 -14.06 9.71
C ILE A 61 -3.25 -12.76 9.06
N LEU A 62 -3.63 -11.61 9.63
CA LEU A 62 -3.20 -10.30 9.13
C LEU A 62 -1.72 -10.04 9.38
N VAL A 63 -1.20 -10.42 10.55
CA VAL A 63 0.23 -10.30 10.88
C VAL A 63 1.07 -11.17 9.93
N ASP A 64 0.65 -12.40 9.68
CA ASP A 64 1.33 -13.32 8.75
C ASP A 64 1.32 -12.76 7.31
N ALA A 65 0.25 -12.06 6.93
CA ALA A 65 0.15 -11.35 5.66
C ALA A 65 0.87 -9.98 5.62
N GLY A 66 1.43 -9.51 6.75
CA GLY A 66 2.08 -8.20 6.86
C GLY A 66 1.12 -7.00 6.96
N ASP A 67 -0.19 -7.23 7.16
CA ASP A 67 -1.19 -6.18 7.32
C ASP A 67 -1.42 -5.79 8.79
N TYR A 68 -0.36 -5.29 9.43
CA TYR A 68 -0.39 -4.78 10.80
C TYR A 68 -1.39 -3.65 11.03
N LEU A 69 -1.65 -2.79 10.04
CA LEU A 69 -2.65 -1.71 10.18
C LEU A 69 -4.05 -2.28 10.40
N TRP A 70 -4.45 -3.25 9.58
CA TRP A 70 -5.76 -3.88 9.76
C TRP A 70 -5.80 -4.73 11.03
N ALA A 71 -4.71 -5.43 11.35
CA ALA A 71 -4.61 -6.21 12.58
C ALA A 71 -4.84 -5.32 13.82
N ALA A 72 -4.20 -4.15 13.87
CA ALA A 72 -4.34 -3.18 14.93
C ALA A 72 -5.77 -2.61 15.01
N LEU A 73 -6.42 -2.36 13.87
CA LEU A 73 -7.82 -1.92 13.83
C LEU A 73 -8.78 -2.98 14.40
N ILE A 74 -8.58 -4.26 14.06
CA ILE A 74 -9.37 -5.36 14.62
C ILE A 74 -9.18 -5.45 16.14
N ALA A 75 -7.93 -5.43 16.61
CA ALA A 75 -7.63 -5.48 18.04
C ALA A 75 -8.27 -4.30 18.80
N ARG A 76 -8.17 -3.07 18.24
CA ARG A 76 -8.77 -1.88 18.84
C ARG A 76 -10.30 -1.98 18.91
N ASN A 77 -10.95 -2.43 17.85
CA ASN A 77 -12.41 -2.60 17.81
C ASN A 77 -12.91 -3.73 18.71
N ALA A 78 -12.02 -4.64 19.13
CA ALA A 78 -12.30 -5.67 20.12
C ALA A 78 -11.95 -5.21 21.56
N ASP A 79 -11.83 -3.90 21.79
CA ASP A 79 -11.48 -3.28 23.08
C ASP A 79 -10.11 -3.73 23.62
N ARG A 80 -9.13 -3.98 22.74
CA ARG A 80 -7.75 -4.36 23.09
C ARG A 80 -6.73 -3.28 22.68
N PRO A 81 -6.77 -2.08 23.28
CA PRO A 81 -5.94 -0.95 22.85
C PRO A 81 -4.44 -1.21 22.96
N GLU A 82 -3.98 -1.91 24.01
CA GLU A 82 -2.57 -2.26 24.21
C GLU A 82 -2.03 -3.23 23.13
N GLN A 83 -2.89 -4.13 22.64
CA GLN A 83 -2.53 -5.00 21.52
C GLN A 83 -2.48 -4.21 20.21
N ALA A 84 -3.44 -3.31 19.99
CA ALA A 84 -3.45 -2.44 18.82
C ALA A 84 -2.19 -1.54 18.75
N GLU A 85 -1.78 -0.95 19.88
CA GLU A 85 -0.58 -0.12 19.95
C GLU A 85 0.69 -0.92 19.61
N ARG A 86 0.85 -2.12 20.18
CA ARG A 86 1.97 -3.02 19.83
C ARG A 86 1.98 -3.37 18.35
N LEU A 87 0.83 -3.69 17.77
CA LEU A 87 0.71 -3.99 16.34
C LEU A 87 1.08 -2.79 15.47
N TYR A 88 0.73 -1.56 15.86
CA TYR A 88 1.19 -0.36 15.16
C TYR A 88 2.71 -0.17 15.26
N GLN A 89 3.31 -0.44 16.42
CA GLN A 89 4.76 -0.35 16.60
C GLN A 89 5.52 -1.39 15.77
N GLU A 90 5.08 -2.64 15.81
CA GLU A 90 5.64 -3.73 14.99
C GLU A 90 5.45 -3.44 13.49
N GLY A 91 4.26 -3.01 13.11
CA GLY A 91 3.91 -2.62 11.74
C GLY A 91 4.78 -1.47 11.23
N LEU A 92 5.03 -0.44 12.05
CA LEU A 92 5.91 0.67 11.68
C LEU A 92 7.31 0.17 11.30
N GLY A 93 7.90 -0.69 12.13
CA GLY A 93 9.21 -1.29 11.85
C GLY A 93 9.21 -2.16 10.59
N TYR A 94 8.17 -2.99 10.42
CA TYR A 94 7.99 -3.82 9.23
C TYR A 94 7.85 -2.99 7.95
N TYR A 95 7.00 -1.95 7.96
CA TYR A 95 6.74 -1.10 6.80
C TYR A 95 7.96 -0.29 6.38
N ILE A 96 8.74 0.23 7.33
CA ILE A 96 10.00 0.91 7.01
C ILE A 96 10.98 -0.06 6.36
N LYS A 97 11.13 -1.27 6.91
CA LYS A 97 12.03 -2.30 6.37
C LYS A 97 11.66 -2.73 4.95
N MET A 98 10.36 -2.82 4.66
CA MET A 98 9.82 -3.19 3.35
C MET A 98 9.63 -1.99 2.42
N GLU A 99 10.13 -0.80 2.80
CA GLU A 99 9.97 0.47 2.08
C GLU A 99 8.50 0.88 1.78
N MET A 100 7.55 0.37 2.56
CA MET A 100 6.12 0.68 2.47
C MET A 100 5.78 1.98 3.22
N PHE A 101 6.42 3.09 2.87
CA PHE A 101 6.38 4.33 3.66
C PHE A 101 4.99 4.94 3.86
N GLY A 102 4.05 4.76 2.91
CA GLY A 102 2.66 5.19 3.09
C GLY A 102 1.95 4.49 4.26
N ARG A 103 2.23 3.19 4.45
CA ARG A 103 1.72 2.44 5.60
C ARG A 103 2.48 2.78 6.89
N ALA A 104 3.78 3.01 6.81
CA ALA A 104 4.59 3.49 7.94
C ALA A 104 4.08 4.83 8.49
N VAL A 105 3.75 5.78 7.61
CA VAL A 105 3.13 7.07 7.99
C VAL A 105 1.81 6.86 8.72
N SER A 106 0.95 5.97 8.22
CA SER A 106 -0.32 5.62 8.87
C SER A 106 -0.11 5.05 10.28
N ALA A 107 0.87 4.15 10.46
CA ALA A 107 1.20 3.58 11.76
C ALA A 107 1.77 4.63 12.73
N ALA A 108 2.72 5.46 12.29
CA ALA A 108 3.29 6.54 13.09
C ALA A 108 2.22 7.57 13.52
N THR A 109 1.28 7.88 12.62
CA THR A 109 0.14 8.76 12.92
C THR A 109 -0.76 8.15 13.99
N ALA A 110 -1.08 6.85 13.88
CA ALA A 110 -1.90 6.16 14.87
C ALA A 110 -1.23 6.10 16.26
N LEU A 111 0.11 6.09 16.29
CA LEU A 111 0.92 6.16 17.51
C LEU A 111 1.15 7.60 18.03
N ASN A 112 0.56 8.61 17.39
CA ASN A 112 0.72 10.02 17.74
C ASN A 112 2.18 10.50 17.74
N PHE A 113 2.97 10.05 16.77
CA PHE A 113 4.34 10.53 16.60
C PHE A 113 4.36 12.04 16.32
N PRO A 114 5.45 12.75 16.67
CA PRO A 114 5.60 14.15 16.35
C PRO A 114 5.47 14.42 14.83
N PRO A 115 4.83 15.53 14.40
CA PRO A 115 4.64 15.81 12.97
C PRO A 115 5.93 15.81 12.14
N HIS A 116 7.04 16.28 12.73
CA HIS A 116 8.33 16.32 12.04
C HIS A 116 8.92 14.92 11.77
N GLU A 117 8.60 13.92 12.60
CA GLU A 117 9.00 12.53 12.37
C GLU A 117 8.14 11.88 11.27
N ILE A 118 6.84 12.19 11.26
CA ILE A 118 5.92 11.75 10.20
C ILE A 118 6.33 12.36 8.85
N ASP A 119 6.68 13.64 8.81
CA ASP A 119 7.20 14.32 7.62
C ASP A 119 8.50 13.67 7.11
N ALA A 120 9.37 13.24 8.01
CA ALA A 120 10.61 12.54 7.63
C ALA A 120 10.31 11.21 6.93
N LEU A 121 9.34 10.43 7.43
CA LEU A 121 8.87 9.20 6.78
C LEU A 121 8.25 9.49 5.40
N PHE A 122 7.44 10.54 5.31
CA PHE A 122 6.82 10.95 4.05
C PHE A 122 7.87 11.33 2.98
N ARG A 123 8.86 12.15 3.34
CA ARG A 123 9.98 12.52 2.44
C ARG A 123 10.77 11.30 2.00
N LYS A 124 10.99 10.33 2.91
CA LYS A 124 11.69 9.09 2.57
C LYS A 124 10.90 8.26 1.57
N GLY A 125 9.57 8.20 1.72
CA GLY A 125 8.68 7.58 0.75
C GLY A 125 8.81 8.20 -0.65
N ILE A 126 8.78 9.53 -0.74
CA ILE A 126 9.00 10.25 -2.02
C ILE A 126 10.34 9.87 -2.63
N GLU A 127 11.41 9.89 -1.82
CA GLU A 127 12.76 9.53 -2.30
C GLU A 127 12.76 8.11 -2.89
N VAL A 128 12.19 7.12 -2.19
CA VAL A 128 12.16 5.74 -2.66
C VAL A 128 11.33 5.56 -3.93
N GLU A 129 10.11 6.10 -3.98
CA GLU A 129 9.24 6.03 -5.16
C GLU A 129 9.90 6.73 -6.37
N SER A 130 10.62 7.84 -6.13
CA SER A 130 11.30 8.58 -7.18
C SER A 130 12.50 7.83 -7.80
N ARG A 131 13.09 6.84 -7.12
CA ARG A 131 14.19 6.02 -7.67
C ARG A 131 13.76 5.16 -8.85
N GLY A 132 12.48 4.80 -8.92
CA GLY A 132 11.90 4.03 -10.03
C GLY A 132 11.45 4.90 -11.20
N MET A 133 11.29 6.21 -10.99
CA MET A 133 11.06 7.16 -12.08
C MET A 133 12.40 7.43 -12.74
N ASN A 134 12.54 7.06 -14.01
CA ASN A 134 13.74 7.41 -14.78
C ASN A 134 13.72 8.92 -15.05
N MET A 135 14.15 9.69 -14.04
CA MET A 135 14.24 11.15 -14.10
C MET A 135 15.17 11.58 -15.22
N ASP A 136 16.16 10.78 -15.60
CA ASP A 136 17.02 11.03 -16.76
C ASP A 136 16.24 10.89 -18.07
N HIS A 137 15.33 9.93 -18.17
CA HIS A 137 14.44 9.79 -19.34
C HIS A 137 13.40 10.90 -19.41
N ALA A 138 12.82 11.29 -18.27
CA ALA A 138 11.90 12.43 -18.22
C ALA A 138 12.62 13.74 -18.60
N ARG A 139 13.86 13.94 -18.11
CA ARG A 139 14.72 15.06 -18.50
C ARG A 139 15.06 15.02 -20.00
N ALA A 140 15.48 13.87 -20.52
CA ALA A 140 15.78 13.72 -21.94
C ALA A 140 14.56 14.00 -22.84
N MET A 141 13.35 13.61 -22.42
CA MET A 141 12.12 13.96 -23.15
C MET A 141 11.81 15.45 -23.09
N ILE A 142 12.01 16.09 -21.93
CA ILE A 142 11.82 17.55 -21.77
C ILE A 142 12.85 18.30 -22.63
N ASP A 143 14.11 17.89 -22.62
CA ASP A 143 15.18 18.46 -23.45
C ASP A 143 14.85 18.32 -24.94
N THR A 144 14.38 17.14 -25.37
CA THR A 144 13.97 16.89 -26.76
C THR A 144 12.77 17.77 -27.16
N ALA A 145 11.81 17.97 -26.26
CA ALA A 145 10.66 18.82 -26.50
C ALA A 145 11.05 20.31 -26.59
N MET A 146 11.98 20.77 -25.74
CA MET A 146 12.53 22.12 -25.80
C MET A 146 13.32 22.36 -27.09
N GLU A 147 14.19 21.42 -27.50
CA GLU A 147 14.91 21.50 -28.78
C GLU A 147 13.96 21.54 -29.97
N SER A 148 12.90 20.71 -29.95
CA SER A 148 11.88 20.71 -31.00
C SER A 148 11.10 22.03 -31.06
N LEU A 149 10.80 22.61 -29.89
CA LEU A 149 10.15 23.91 -29.79
C LEU A 149 11.06 25.02 -30.30
N GLU A 150 12.34 25.04 -29.93
CA GLU A 150 13.34 25.99 -30.44
C GLU A 150 13.42 25.94 -31.97
N ILE A 151 13.54 24.74 -32.56
CA ILE A 151 13.58 24.55 -34.02
C ILE A 151 12.31 25.11 -34.69
N SER A 152 11.14 24.91 -34.08
CA SER A 152 9.86 25.41 -34.61
C SER A 152 9.73 26.94 -34.59
N LEU A 153 10.52 27.60 -33.74
CA LEU A 153 10.56 29.06 -33.58
C LEU A 153 11.66 29.71 -34.44
N ILE A 154 12.60 28.93 -35.01
CA ILE A 154 13.63 29.45 -35.92
C ILE A 154 12.96 30.05 -37.17
N GLY A 155 13.21 31.34 -37.40
CA GLY A 155 12.65 32.08 -38.55
C GLY A 155 11.30 32.76 -38.28
N ARG A 156 10.70 32.57 -37.10
CA ARG A 156 9.61 33.40 -36.61
C ARG A 156 10.19 34.57 -35.82
N ASP A 157 9.81 35.79 -36.19
CA ASP A 157 10.30 37.03 -35.56
C ASP A 157 9.16 37.86 -34.98
N ASP A 158 8.12 37.17 -34.49
CA ASP A 158 7.05 37.77 -33.71
C ASP A 158 7.44 37.85 -32.22
N GLU A 159 6.82 38.80 -31.51
CA GLU A 159 7.13 39.11 -30.10
C GLU A 159 7.00 37.88 -29.19
N LEU A 160 5.96 37.08 -29.42
CA LEU A 160 5.71 35.84 -28.68
C LEU A 160 6.82 34.80 -28.88
N SER A 161 7.34 34.68 -30.11
CA SER A 161 8.45 33.76 -30.42
C SER A 161 9.75 34.18 -29.70
N ARG A 162 10.01 35.49 -29.56
CA ARG A 162 11.19 35.98 -28.81
C ARG A 162 11.05 35.76 -27.31
N GLU A 163 9.87 36.01 -26.75
CA GLU A 163 9.59 35.75 -25.33
C GLU A 163 9.74 34.26 -25.00
N LEU A 164 9.18 33.37 -25.82
CA LEU A 164 9.30 31.93 -25.66
C LEU A 164 10.76 31.45 -25.75
N MET A 165 11.52 31.93 -26.75
CA MET A 165 12.95 31.60 -26.87
C MET A 165 13.77 32.07 -25.66
N SER A 166 13.42 33.24 -25.09
CA SER A 166 14.08 33.76 -23.89
C SER A 166 13.79 32.90 -22.65
N ALA A 167 12.55 32.44 -22.50
CA ALA A 167 12.11 31.60 -21.39
C ALA A 167 12.75 30.21 -21.44
N VAL A 168 12.82 29.59 -22.62
CA VAL A 168 13.46 28.28 -22.83
C VAL A 168 14.96 28.34 -22.51
N ARG A 169 15.66 29.41 -22.95
CA ARG A 169 17.08 29.59 -22.62
C ARG A 169 17.33 29.77 -21.13
N LYS A 170 16.48 30.55 -20.46
CA LYS A 170 16.60 30.79 -19.02
C LYS A 170 16.41 29.50 -18.22
N GLU A 171 15.39 28.71 -18.54
CA GLU A 171 15.16 27.40 -17.90
C GLU A 171 16.35 26.44 -18.08
N ARG A 172 17.01 26.48 -19.25
CA ARG A 172 18.20 25.67 -19.55
C ARG A 172 19.44 26.09 -18.74
N GLU A 173 19.59 27.39 -18.48
CA GLU A 173 20.66 27.93 -17.63
C GLU A 173 20.44 27.57 -16.14
N ASP A 174 19.18 27.57 -15.68
CA ASP A 174 18.83 27.22 -14.30
C ASP A 174 18.99 25.71 -14.01
N HIS A 175 18.86 24.84 -15.03
CA HIS A 175 18.95 23.38 -14.89
C HIS A 175 20.34 22.78 -15.13
N ASN A 176 21.32 23.56 -15.59
CA ASN A 176 22.70 23.12 -15.77
C ASN A 176 23.70 24.18 -15.29
N PRO A 177 23.81 24.42 -13.97
CA PRO A 177 24.79 25.35 -13.43
C PRO A 177 26.18 24.72 -13.57
N LEU A 178 27.09 25.42 -14.25
CA LEU A 178 28.53 25.10 -14.24
C LEU A 178 29.10 25.10 -12.82
#